data_AF-A0A953KIS6-F1
#
_entry.id   AF-A0A953KIS6-F1
#
_cell.length_a   1.000
_cell.length_b   1.000
_cell.length_c   1.000
_cell.angle_alpha   90.00
_cell.angle_beta   90.00
_cell.angle_gamma   90.00
#
_symmetry.space_group_name_H-M   'P 1'
#
loop_
_entity.id
_entity.type
_entity.pdbx_description
1 polymer ?
#
loop_
_entity_poly.entity_id
_entity_poly.type
_entity_poly.pdbx_seq_one_letter_code
_entity_poly.pdbx_strand_id
1 'polypeptide(L)'
;MCKEKALVSFDEAIRLNPENPQHRMNKALCLVRMPGENPMEGIMMLRELDQQHPDYLPVQLTLSQLAIQTGQLDKAYDRVKRNLVKYPEDKDLNCLMIQLIRQTGKNEPTAALEKICGH
;
A
#
# COMPACT_ATOMS: atom_id res chain seq x y z
N MET A 1 1.16 24.39 -7.03
CA MET A 1 0.20 24.53 -8.16
C MET A 1 -0.31 23.21 -8.73
N CYS A 2 0.52 22.18 -8.96
CA CYS A 2 0.01 20.87 -9.44
C CYS A 2 -0.61 20.02 -8.31
N LYS A 3 -0.05 20.13 -7.09
CA LYS A 3 -0.53 19.43 -5.88
C LYS A 3 -1.97 19.81 -5.54
N GLU A 4 -2.24 21.09 -5.41
CA GLU A 4 -3.55 21.61 -4.99
C GLU A 4 -4.62 21.25 -6.02
N LYS A 5 -4.28 21.35 -7.32
CA LYS A 5 -5.18 20.93 -8.40
C LYS A 5 -5.52 19.44 -8.33
N ALA A 6 -4.53 18.58 -8.07
CA ALA A 6 -4.76 17.15 -7.93
C ALA A 6 -5.69 16.84 -6.74
N LEU A 7 -5.46 17.47 -5.59
CA LEU A 7 -6.31 17.29 -4.40
C LEU A 7 -7.76 17.73 -4.66
N VAL A 8 -7.96 18.90 -5.26
CA VAL A 8 -9.30 19.39 -5.63
C VAL A 8 -10.01 18.44 -6.59
N SER A 9 -9.31 17.91 -7.60
CA SER A 9 -9.89 16.93 -8.52
C SER A 9 -10.29 15.63 -7.82
N PHE A 10 -9.50 15.16 -6.85
CA PHE A 10 -9.87 13.98 -6.06
C PHE A 10 -11.03 14.28 -5.11
N ASP A 11 -11.10 15.47 -4.53
CA ASP A 11 -12.23 15.87 -3.68
C ASP A 11 -13.54 15.89 -4.46
N GLU A 12 -13.52 16.40 -5.70
CA GLU A 12 -14.68 16.34 -6.58
C GLU A 12 -15.04 14.90 -6.97
N ALA A 13 -14.05 14.06 -7.29
CA ALA A 13 -14.30 12.65 -7.59
C ALA A 13 -14.91 11.89 -6.40
N ILE A 14 -14.43 12.16 -5.17
CA ILE A 14 -14.99 11.61 -3.93
C ILE A 14 -16.42 12.11 -3.72
N ARG A 15 -16.71 13.38 -3.99
CA ARG A 15 -18.06 13.94 -3.89
C ARG A 15 -19.03 13.31 -4.87
N LEU A 16 -18.57 13.03 -6.10
CA LEU A 16 -19.38 12.43 -7.16
C LEU A 16 -19.61 10.92 -6.94
N ASN A 17 -18.63 10.21 -6.39
CA ASN A 17 -18.75 8.78 -6.08
C ASN A 17 -18.02 8.43 -4.77
N PRO A 18 -18.69 8.62 -3.61
CA PRO A 18 -18.07 8.43 -2.30
C PRO A 18 -17.77 6.96 -1.98
N GLU A 19 -18.45 6.01 -2.63
CA GLU A 19 -18.31 4.58 -2.39
C GLU A 19 -17.10 3.96 -3.11
N ASN A 20 -16.49 4.67 -4.06
CA ASN A 20 -15.31 4.17 -4.76
C ASN A 20 -14.02 4.45 -3.95
N PRO A 21 -13.42 3.43 -3.31
CA PRO A 21 -12.23 3.63 -2.49
C PRO A 21 -11.02 4.12 -3.29
N GLN A 22 -11.00 3.94 -4.62
CA GLN A 22 -9.91 4.35 -5.49
C GLN A 22 -9.69 5.87 -5.46
N HIS A 23 -10.74 6.69 -5.36
CA HIS A 23 -10.59 8.14 -5.33
C HIS A 23 -9.94 8.62 -4.02
N ARG A 24 -10.40 8.09 -2.88
CA ARG A 24 -9.79 8.35 -1.57
C ARG A 24 -8.35 7.83 -1.53
N MET A 25 -8.09 6.67 -2.11
CA MET A 25 -6.76 6.07 -2.23
C MET A 25 -5.79 6.97 -3.01
N ASN A 26 -6.22 7.48 -4.17
CA ASN A 26 -5.39 8.36 -4.99
C ASN A 26 -5.09 9.69 -4.30
N LYS A 27 -6.07 10.26 -3.57
CA LYS A 27 -5.85 11.44 -2.72
C LYS A 27 -4.81 11.15 -1.63
N ALA A 28 -4.94 10.00 -0.96
CA ALA A 28 -4.01 9.59 0.09
C ALA A 28 -2.58 9.41 -0.42
N LEU A 29 -2.39 8.73 -1.55
CA LEU A 29 -1.08 8.60 -2.20
C LEU A 29 -0.48 9.96 -2.56
N CYS A 30 -1.31 10.90 -3.04
CA CYS A 30 -0.87 12.26 -3.33
C CYS A 30 -0.34 12.97 -2.09
N LEU A 31 -1.02 12.86 -0.96
CA LEU A 31 -0.55 13.46 0.30
C LEU A 31 0.70 12.79 0.86
N VAL A 32 0.81 11.46 0.75
CA VAL A 32 1.98 10.70 1.22
C VAL A 32 3.24 11.00 0.40
N ARG A 33 3.12 11.08 -0.93
CA ARG A 33 4.28 11.14 -1.85
C ARG A 33 4.77 12.56 -2.14
N MET A 34 3.94 13.58 -1.91
CA MET A 34 4.32 14.95 -2.24
C MET A 34 5.11 15.61 -1.10
N PRO A 35 6.27 16.23 -1.37
CA PRO A 35 7.02 16.98 -0.37
C PRO A 35 6.16 18.09 0.24
N GLY A 36 6.21 18.25 1.57
CA GLY A 36 5.45 19.25 2.31
C GLY A 36 4.72 18.67 3.53
N GLU A 37 3.74 19.40 4.06
CA GLU A 37 3.40 19.31 5.49
C GLU A 37 2.50 18.15 5.95
N ASN A 38 1.84 17.39 5.07
CA ASN A 38 0.79 16.45 5.53
C ASN A 38 0.92 14.97 5.08
N PRO A 39 2.10 14.33 5.12
CA PRO A 39 2.17 12.88 4.86
C PRO A 39 1.32 12.07 5.86
N MET A 40 1.16 12.60 7.08
CA MET A 40 0.33 12.00 8.13
C MET A 40 -1.16 11.95 7.76
N GLU A 41 -1.70 12.98 7.11
CA GLU A 41 -3.10 13.00 6.65
C GLU A 41 -3.34 11.89 5.62
N GLY A 42 -2.41 11.72 4.67
CA GLY A 42 -2.45 10.63 3.71
C GLY A 42 -2.40 9.25 4.38
N ILE A 43 -1.52 9.07 5.37
CA ILE A 43 -1.44 7.82 6.14
C ILE A 43 -2.74 7.54 6.92
N MET A 44 -3.35 8.56 7.52
CA MET A 44 -4.64 8.41 8.22
C MET A 44 -5.74 7.97 7.26
N MET A 45 -5.83 8.58 6.08
CA MET A 45 -6.80 8.16 5.06
C MET A 45 -6.57 6.72 4.59
N LEU A 46 -5.32 6.28 4.42
CA LEU A 46 -5.02 4.88 4.09
C LEU A 46 -5.49 3.92 5.19
N ARG A 47 -5.35 4.31 6.48
CA ARG A 47 -5.82 3.49 7.60
C ARG A 47 -7.34 3.42 7.68
N GLU A 48 -8.04 4.53 7.42
CA GLU A 48 -9.51 4.52 7.32
C GLU A 48 -9.99 3.61 6.19
N LEU A 49 -9.31 3.67 5.04
CA LEU A 49 -9.62 2.78 3.92
C LEU A 49 -9.36 1.31 4.24
N ASP A 50 -8.28 1.00 4.97
CA ASP A 50 -7.99 -0.36 5.46
C ASP A 50 -9.09 -0.86 6.41
N GLN A 51 -9.65 0.01 7.24
CA GLN A 51 -10.76 -0.34 8.16
C GLN A 51 -12.08 -0.56 7.43
N GLN A 52 -12.40 0.28 6.43
CA GLN A 52 -13.64 0.20 5.67
C GLN A 52 -13.61 -0.89 4.60
N HIS A 53 -12.44 -1.12 4.01
CA HIS A 53 -12.22 -2.06 2.92
C HIS A 53 -10.97 -2.92 3.19
N PRO A 54 -11.03 -3.84 4.17
CA PRO A 54 -9.88 -4.67 4.56
C PRO A 54 -9.35 -5.56 3.41
N ASP A 55 -10.17 -5.83 2.40
CA ASP A 55 -9.79 -6.63 1.23
C ASP A 55 -9.35 -5.77 0.03
N TYR A 56 -9.29 -4.44 0.16
CA TYR A 56 -8.83 -3.58 -0.91
C TYR A 56 -7.29 -3.62 -1.04
N LEU A 57 -6.83 -4.56 -1.86
CA LEU A 57 -5.41 -4.87 -2.07
C LEU A 57 -4.49 -3.65 -2.32
N PRO A 58 -4.89 -2.62 -3.10
CA PRO A 58 -4.05 -1.42 -3.28
C PRO A 58 -3.65 -0.73 -1.96
N VAL A 59 -4.56 -0.67 -0.98
CA VAL A 59 -4.28 -0.11 0.34
C VAL A 59 -3.35 -1.02 1.13
N GLN A 60 -3.55 -2.34 1.06
CA GLN A 60 -2.67 -3.33 1.70
C GLN A 60 -1.23 -3.24 1.20
N LEU A 61 -1.05 -3.13 -0.11
CA LEU A 61 0.26 -2.96 -0.75
C LEU A 61 0.92 -1.66 -0.30
N THR A 62 0.16 -0.55 -0.32
CA THR A 62 0.68 0.77 0.05
C THR A 62 1.08 0.84 1.52
N LEU A 63 0.26 0.32 2.43
CA LEU A 63 0.59 0.26 3.85
C LEU A 63 1.79 -0.65 4.12
N SER A 64 1.95 -1.74 3.37
CA SER A 64 3.13 -2.61 3.47
C SER A 64 4.41 -1.90 3.01
N GLN A 65 4.35 -1.17 1.89
CA GLN A 65 5.46 -0.36 1.40
C GLN A 65 5.84 0.75 2.39
N LEU A 66 4.86 1.44 2.96
CA LEU A 66 5.11 2.46 3.99
C LEU A 66 5.72 1.88 5.27
N ALA A 67 5.26 0.70 5.68
CA ALA A 67 5.85 -0.01 6.82
C ALA A 67 7.30 -0.40 6.54
N ILE A 68 7.64 -0.85 5.32
CA ILE A 68 9.02 -1.09 4.89
C ILE A 68 9.86 0.19 4.95
N GLN A 69 9.37 1.28 4.35
CA GLN A 69 10.07 2.57 4.32
C GLN A 69 10.34 3.15 5.71
N THR A 70 9.48 2.86 6.68
CA THR A 70 9.59 3.32 8.07
C THR A 70 10.25 2.32 9.01
N GLY A 71 10.82 1.22 8.48
CA GLY A 71 11.53 0.21 9.27
C GLY A 71 10.62 -0.71 10.10
N GLN A 72 9.31 -0.65 9.92
CA GLN A 72 8.33 -1.54 10.56
C GLN A 72 8.24 -2.88 9.81
N LEU A 73 9.39 -3.55 9.65
CA LEU A 73 9.55 -4.71 8.77
C LEU A 73 8.67 -5.90 9.19
N ASP A 74 8.57 -6.21 10.48
CA ASP A 74 7.73 -7.33 10.93
C ASP A 74 6.24 -7.08 10.65
N LYS A 75 5.76 -5.84 10.84
CA LYS A 75 4.36 -5.49 10.52
C LYS A 75 4.10 -5.59 9.01
N ALA A 76 5.06 -5.17 8.19
CA ALA A 76 4.97 -5.30 6.75
C ALA A 76 4.96 -6.77 6.33
N TYR A 77 5.83 -7.59 6.91
CA TYR A 77 5.88 -9.04 6.70
C TYR A 77 4.55 -9.71 7.02
N ASP A 78 3.98 -9.46 8.21
CA ASP A 78 2.69 -10.04 8.60
C ASP A 78 1.53 -9.57 7.72
N ARG A 79 1.56 -8.31 7.25
CA ARG A 79 0.56 -7.78 6.33
C ARG A 79 0.66 -8.44 4.96
N VAL A 80 1.85 -8.51 4.36
CA VAL A 80 2.06 -9.14 3.06
C VAL A 80 1.74 -10.63 3.13
N LYS A 81 2.18 -11.33 4.18
CA LYS A 81 1.90 -12.76 4.41
C LYS A 81 0.40 -13.05 4.40
N ARG A 82 -0.40 -12.27 5.13
CA ARG A 82 -1.86 -12.44 5.18
C ARG A 82 -2.52 -12.19 3.82
N ASN A 83 -2.03 -11.22 3.06
CA ASN A 83 -2.58 -10.91 1.74
C ASN A 83 -2.19 -11.96 0.69
N LEU A 84 -1.00 -12.56 0.77
CA LEU A 84 -0.57 -13.65 -0.12
C LEU A 84 -1.45 -14.90 -0.01
N VAL A 85 -2.11 -15.12 1.14
CA VAL A 85 -3.11 -16.21 1.27
C VAL A 85 -4.30 -15.98 0.34
N LYS A 86 -4.72 -14.72 0.16
CA LYS A 86 -5.88 -14.34 -0.67
C LYS A 86 -5.50 -14.11 -2.13
N TYR A 87 -4.31 -13.56 -2.36
CA TYR A 87 -3.81 -13.18 -3.68
C TYR A 87 -2.44 -13.82 -3.93
N PRO A 88 -2.36 -15.16 -4.03
CA PRO A 88 -1.08 -15.87 -4.09
C PRO A 88 -0.28 -15.56 -5.38
N GLU A 89 -0.98 -15.21 -6.46
CA GLU A 89 -0.38 -14.89 -7.76
C GLU A 89 -0.14 -13.38 -7.97
N ASP A 90 -0.42 -12.55 -6.95
CA ASP A 90 -0.18 -11.12 -7.06
C ASP A 90 1.32 -10.83 -7.08
N LYS A 91 1.77 -10.25 -8.19
CA LYS A 91 3.19 -9.97 -8.43
C LYS A 91 3.78 -9.06 -7.36
N ASP A 92 3.09 -7.98 -7.00
CA ASP A 92 3.62 -6.97 -6.08
C ASP A 92 3.77 -7.55 -4.67
N LEU A 93 2.81 -8.34 -4.19
CA LEU A 93 2.93 -9.04 -2.91
C LEU A 93 4.10 -10.02 -2.89
N ASN A 94 4.29 -10.80 -3.96
CA ASN A 94 5.41 -11.74 -4.06
C ASN A 94 6.76 -11.00 -4.03
N CYS A 95 6.89 -9.91 -4.80
CA CYS A 95 8.09 -9.08 -4.79
C CYS A 95 8.36 -8.44 -3.42
N LEU A 96 7.33 -7.89 -2.76
CA LEU A 96 7.45 -7.30 -1.43
C LEU A 96 7.85 -8.35 -0.39
N MET A 97 7.31 -9.56 -0.48
CA MET A 97 7.67 -10.65 0.44
C MET A 97 9.15 -11.04 0.29
N ILE A 98 9.66 -11.18 -0.93
CA ILE A 98 11.09 -11.43 -1.19
C ILE A 98 11.95 -10.33 -0.58
N GLN A 99 11.57 -9.06 -0.79
CA GLN A 99 12.27 -7.92 -0.20
C GLN A 99 12.29 -8.01 1.34
N LEU A 100 11.16 -8.32 1.96
CA LEU A 100 11.01 -8.43 3.41
C LEU A 100 11.84 -9.58 4.00
N ILE A 101 11.81 -10.75 3.36
CA ILE A 101 12.64 -11.91 3.74
C ILE A 101 14.12 -11.53 3.73
N ARG A 102 14.58 -10.85 2.66
CA ARG A 102 15.97 -10.39 2.51
C ARG A 102 16.36 -9.34 3.56
N GLN A 103 15.49 -8.36 3.84
CA GLN A 103 15.78 -7.30 4.81
C GLN A 103 15.72 -7.77 6.27
N THR A 104 14.85 -8.74 6.58
CA THR A 104 14.69 -9.27 7.96
C THR A 104 15.60 -10.45 8.26
N GLY A 105 16.23 -11.05 7.24
CA GLY A 105 17.06 -12.25 7.39
C GLY A 105 16.25 -13.50 7.77
N LYS A 106 14.93 -13.50 7.59
CA LYS A 106 14.09 -14.68 7.82
C LYS A 106 14.49 -15.78 6.83
N ASN A 107 14.63 -17.01 7.32
CA ASN A 107 15.02 -18.14 6.48
C ASN A 107 13.78 -18.81 5.88
N GLU A 108 13.22 -18.17 4.84
CA GLU A 108 12.06 -18.69 4.10
C GLU A 108 12.39 -18.87 2.62
N PRO A 109 11.90 -19.96 1.98
CA PRO A 109 12.18 -20.24 0.58
C PRO A 109 11.52 -19.20 -0.33
N THR A 110 12.30 -18.49 -1.14
CA THR A 110 11.82 -17.46 -2.07
C THR A 110 11.60 -17.97 -3.50
N ALA A 111 12.06 -19.18 -3.84
CA ALA A 111 12.08 -19.68 -5.22
C ALA A 111 10.71 -19.68 -5.92
N ALA A 112 9.62 -19.96 -5.20
CA ALA A 112 8.27 -19.89 -5.76
C ALA A 112 7.81 -18.44 -5.98
N LEU A 113 8.15 -17.55 -5.05
CA LEU A 113 7.82 -16.13 -5.11
C LEU A 113 8.58 -15.45 -6.26
N GLU A 114 9.85 -15.82 -6.46
CA GLU A 114 10.74 -15.26 -7.50
C GLU A 114 10.18 -15.47 -8.90
N LYS A 115 9.66 -16.68 -9.17
CA LYS A 115 8.98 -17.01 -10.43
C LYS A 115 7.80 -16.09 -10.73
N ILE A 116 7.02 -15.71 -9.72
CA ILE A 116 5.85 -14.84 -9.87
C ILE A 116 6.29 -13.37 -9.99
N CYS A 117 7.28 -12.96 -9.19
CA CYS A 117 7.84 -11.61 -9.23
C CYS A 117 8.55 -11.32 -10.58
N GLY A 118 9.03 -12.35 -11.26
CA GLY A 118 9.74 -12.23 -12.54
C GLY A 118 11.24 -12.04 -12.39
N HIS A 119 11.82 -12.60 -11.33
CA HIS A 119 13.27 -12.72 -11.09
C HIS A 119 13.70 -14.17 -11.27
#